data_AF-A0A1C6DT21-F1
#
_entry.id   AF-A0A1C6DT21-F1
#
_cell.length_a   1.000
_cell.length_b   1.000
_cell.length_c   1.000
_cell.angle_alpha   90.00
_cell.angle_beta   90.00
_cell.angle_gamma   90.00
#
_symmetry.space_group_name_H-M   'P 1'
#
loop_
_entity.id
_entity.type
_entity.pdbx_description
1 polymer ?
#
loop_
_entity_poly.entity_id
_entity_poly.type
_entity_poly.pdbx_seq_one_letter_code
_entity_poly.pdbx_strand_id
1 'polypeptide(L)'
;MKKAKMITTREYMMKFIYQIDINKEDLEDINSKLDDFLNNNFEYIKNRYEELKLQFSDEANVELSETKLDEIIDINYANEVAQNIKEHKDHIDELINKYAKNWTINRMAKVDLAILRLAICEILYVSNVPTKVSINEAIEISKLYCDDKSPKFINGILGSIASESSQK
;
A
#
# COMPACT_ATOMS: atom_id res chain seq x y z
N MET A 1 -8.85 0.61 16.56
CA MET A 1 -9.32 1.65 15.61
C MET A 1 -8.20 2.19 14.70
N LYS A 2 -7.17 2.90 15.21
CA LYS A 2 -6.08 3.45 14.37
C LYS A 2 -5.37 2.39 13.50
N LYS A 3 -5.16 1.18 14.03
CA LYS A 3 -4.57 0.06 13.27
C LYS A 3 -5.45 -0.40 12.10
N ALA A 4 -6.73 -0.64 12.33
CA ALA A 4 -7.70 -1.01 11.29
C ALA A 4 -7.73 0.02 10.16
N LYS A 5 -7.77 1.32 10.52
CA LYS A 5 -7.75 2.43 9.58
C LYS A 5 -6.51 2.41 8.68
N MET A 6 -5.32 2.26 9.27
CA MET A 6 -4.07 2.23 8.50
C MET A 6 -3.93 0.99 7.63
N ILE A 7 -4.35 -0.19 8.10
CA ILE A 7 -4.33 -1.42 7.28
C ILE A 7 -5.28 -1.25 6.10
N THR A 8 -6.50 -0.79 6.34
CA THR A 8 -7.47 -0.50 5.27
C THR A 8 -6.90 0.50 4.28
N THR A 9 -6.28 1.58 4.76
CA THR A 9 -5.68 2.61 3.91
C THR A 9 -4.58 2.03 3.03
N ARG A 10 -3.64 1.26 3.57
CA ARG A 10 -2.56 0.62 2.78
C ARG A 10 -3.11 -0.36 1.76
N GLU A 11 -4.09 -1.17 2.14
CA GLU A 11 -4.72 -2.14 1.24
C GLU A 11 -5.35 -1.43 0.03
N TYR A 12 -6.07 -0.33 0.24
CA TYR A 12 -6.69 0.42 -0.84
C TYR A 12 -5.70 1.26 -1.64
N MET A 13 -4.61 1.76 -1.04
CA MET A 13 -3.51 2.37 -1.79
C MET A 13 -2.80 1.35 -2.69
N MET A 14 -2.60 0.12 -2.22
CA MET A 14 -2.07 -0.97 -3.05
C MET A 14 -2.99 -1.25 -4.24
N LYS A 15 -4.32 -1.34 -4.00
CA LYS A 15 -5.31 -1.55 -5.08
C LYS A 15 -5.35 -0.38 -6.06
N PHE A 16 -5.20 0.86 -5.59
CA PHE A 16 -5.13 2.04 -6.43
C PHE A 16 -3.90 2.02 -7.35
N ILE A 17 -2.71 1.74 -6.79
CA ILE A 17 -1.46 1.61 -7.56
C ILE A 17 -1.59 0.48 -8.59
N TYR A 18 -2.14 -0.66 -8.18
CA TYR A 18 -2.42 -1.78 -9.08
C TYR A 18 -3.35 -1.39 -10.24
N GLN A 19 -4.44 -0.67 -9.96
CA GLN A 19 -5.38 -0.22 -10.98
C GLN A 19 -4.72 0.69 -12.02
N ILE A 20 -3.96 1.69 -11.56
CA ILE A 20 -3.19 2.58 -12.45
C ILE A 20 -2.30 1.77 -13.39
N ASP A 21 -1.57 0.80 -12.85
CA ASP A 21 -0.63 -0.03 -13.61
C ASP A 21 -1.32 -0.94 -14.64
N ILE A 22 -2.47 -1.49 -14.30
CA ILE A 22 -3.25 -2.37 -15.18
C ILE A 22 -3.88 -1.56 -16.32
N ASN A 23 -4.47 -0.41 -15.98
CA ASN A 23 -5.12 0.47 -16.94
C ASN A 23 -4.11 1.27 -17.78
N LYS A 24 -2.83 1.28 -17.39
CA LYS A 24 -1.77 2.09 -17.98
C LYS A 24 -2.13 3.58 -17.97
N GLU A 25 -2.76 4.01 -16.89
CA GLU A 25 -3.12 5.40 -16.68
C GLU A 25 -1.83 6.23 -16.47
N ASP A 26 -1.82 7.44 -17.01
CA ASP A 26 -0.82 8.43 -16.61
C ASP A 26 -1.01 8.83 -15.14
N LEU A 27 0.00 9.50 -14.57
CA LEU A 27 -0.03 9.97 -13.19
C LEU A 27 -0.44 11.46 -13.10
N GLU A 28 -0.99 12.03 -14.17
CA GLU A 28 -1.60 13.37 -14.12
C GLU A 28 -2.86 13.30 -13.25
N ASP A 29 -3.13 14.41 -12.54
CA ASP A 29 -4.28 14.53 -11.63
C ASP A 29 -4.45 13.37 -10.63
N ILE A 30 -3.33 12.79 -10.16
CA ILE A 30 -3.29 11.59 -9.30
C ILE A 30 -4.22 11.68 -8.08
N ASN A 31 -4.35 12.85 -7.45
CA ASN A 31 -5.21 13.03 -6.29
C ASN A 31 -6.70 13.01 -6.67
N SER A 32 -7.07 13.58 -7.83
CA SER A 32 -8.44 13.47 -8.34
C SER A 32 -8.78 12.02 -8.67
N LYS A 33 -7.84 11.29 -9.29
CA LYS A 33 -8.00 9.85 -9.57
C LYS A 33 -8.12 9.04 -8.28
N LEU A 34 -7.37 9.39 -7.24
CA LEU A 34 -7.46 8.77 -5.92
C LEU A 34 -8.83 9.05 -5.29
N ASP A 35 -9.32 10.29 -5.33
CA ASP A 35 -10.62 10.67 -4.80
C ASP A 35 -11.75 9.88 -5.50
N ASP A 36 -11.73 9.81 -6.83
CA ASP A 36 -12.67 9.02 -7.61
C ASP A 36 -12.58 7.53 -7.25
N PHE A 37 -11.37 7.00 -7.13
CA PHE A 37 -11.14 5.61 -6.74
C PHE A 37 -11.72 5.31 -5.35
N LEU A 38 -11.46 6.15 -4.35
CA LEU A 38 -11.94 5.94 -2.98
C LEU A 38 -13.47 6.05 -2.91
N ASN A 39 -14.07 7.03 -3.59
CA ASN A 39 -15.52 7.21 -3.62
C ASN A 39 -16.22 6.04 -4.32
N ASN A 40 -15.70 5.60 -5.47
CA ASN A 40 -16.25 4.46 -6.21
C ASN A 40 -16.13 3.13 -5.45
N ASN A 41 -15.17 3.03 -4.52
CA ASN A 41 -14.95 1.85 -3.70
C ASN A 41 -15.44 1.99 -2.25
N PHE A 42 -16.14 3.07 -1.91
CA PHE A 42 -16.48 3.45 -0.54
C PHE A 42 -17.11 2.31 0.27
N GLU A 43 -18.11 1.63 -0.29
CA GLU A 43 -18.82 0.54 0.39
C GLU A 43 -17.89 -0.65 0.70
N TYR A 44 -16.98 -0.99 -0.22
CA TYR A 44 -16.00 -2.05 0.02
C TYR A 44 -14.97 -1.65 1.08
N ILE A 45 -14.52 -0.38 1.05
CA ILE A 45 -13.60 0.16 2.05
C ILE A 45 -14.23 0.09 3.43
N LYS A 46 -15.50 0.50 3.54
CA LYS A 46 -16.26 0.46 4.78
C LYS A 46 -16.35 -0.96 5.33
N ASN A 47 -16.79 -1.91 4.51
CA ASN A 47 -16.91 -3.31 4.91
C ASN A 47 -15.56 -3.89 5.37
N ARG A 48 -14.48 -3.57 4.66
CA ARG A 48 -13.12 -4.03 5.03
C ARG A 48 -12.64 -3.42 6.34
N TYR A 49 -12.89 -2.13 6.55
CA TYR A 49 -12.57 -1.45 7.80
C TYR A 49 -13.34 -2.04 8.98
N GLU A 50 -14.63 -2.31 8.81
CA GLU A 50 -15.48 -2.92 9.84
C GLU A 50 -15.01 -4.33 10.21
N GLU A 51 -14.66 -5.16 9.22
CA GLU A 51 -14.08 -6.50 9.43
C GLU A 51 -12.78 -6.41 10.27
N LEU A 52 -11.86 -5.53 9.88
CA LEU A 52 -10.61 -5.33 10.62
C LEU A 52 -10.85 -4.72 12.00
N LYS A 53 -11.84 -3.83 12.14
CA LYS A 53 -12.22 -3.25 13.43
C LYS A 53 -12.69 -4.34 14.38
N LEU A 54 -13.51 -5.27 13.91
CA LEU A 54 -13.97 -6.45 14.67
C LEU A 54 -12.81 -7.37 15.03
N GLN A 55 -11.90 -7.64 14.09
CA GLN A 55 -10.72 -8.48 14.33
C GLN A 55 -9.79 -7.90 15.42
N PHE A 56 -9.71 -6.57 15.53
CA PHE A 56 -8.87 -5.89 16.52
C PHE A 56 -9.64 -5.39 17.75
N SER A 57 -10.95 -5.65 17.88
CA SER A 57 -11.73 -5.32 19.06
C SER A 57 -12.02 -6.57 19.88
N ASP A 58 -11.89 -6.47 21.20
CA ASP A 58 -12.33 -7.51 22.13
C ASP A 58 -13.87 -7.51 22.35
N GLU A 59 -14.58 -6.55 21.74
CA GLU A 59 -16.01 -6.34 21.89
C GLU A 59 -16.80 -6.81 20.66
N ALA A 60 -17.88 -7.55 20.90
CA ALA A 60 -18.70 -8.17 19.85
C ALA A 60 -19.71 -7.22 19.18
N ASN A 61 -19.84 -5.97 19.64
CA ASN A 61 -20.82 -5.01 19.14
C ASN A 61 -20.12 -3.78 18.54
N VAL A 62 -20.14 -3.68 17.22
CA VAL A 62 -19.83 -2.44 16.50
C VAL A 62 -21.16 -1.82 16.08
N GLU A 63 -21.47 -0.65 16.64
CA GLU A 63 -22.63 0.14 16.22
C GLU A 63 -22.46 0.57 14.74
N LEU A 64 -23.48 0.28 13.93
CA LEU A 64 -23.58 0.67 12.53
C LEU A 64 -24.04 2.14 12.46
N SER A 65 -23.13 3.08 12.75
CA SER A 65 -23.39 4.50 12.50
C SER A 65 -23.13 4.87 11.03
N GLU A 66 -23.69 5.99 10.56
CA GLU A 66 -23.22 6.64 9.34
C GLU A 66 -21.71 6.85 9.47
N THR A 67 -20.94 6.15 8.64
CA THR A 67 -19.48 6.17 8.66
C THR A 67 -19.01 7.02 7.50
N LYS A 68 -18.06 7.94 7.72
CA LYS A 68 -17.51 8.79 6.67
C LYS A 68 -16.17 8.24 6.15
N LEU A 69 -15.79 8.62 4.93
CA LEU A 69 -14.56 8.13 4.30
C LEU A 69 -13.31 8.50 5.12
N ASP A 70 -13.26 9.70 5.68
CA ASP A 70 -12.17 10.18 6.52
C ASP A 70 -12.09 9.49 7.89
N GLU A 71 -13.11 8.73 8.29
CA GLU A 71 -13.08 7.90 9.51
C GLU A 71 -12.42 6.53 9.26
N ILE A 72 -12.47 6.04 8.02
CA ILE A 72 -12.03 4.70 7.62
C ILE A 72 -10.76 4.68 6.76
N ILE A 73 -10.43 5.80 6.12
CA ILE A 73 -9.20 6.04 5.37
C ILE A 73 -8.44 7.21 5.99
N ASP A 74 -7.12 7.08 6.11
CA ASP A 74 -6.24 8.20 6.39
C ASP A 74 -5.98 8.99 5.10
N ILE A 75 -6.83 9.99 4.84
CA ILE A 75 -6.82 10.78 3.58
C ILE A 75 -5.49 11.53 3.39
N ASN A 76 -4.89 12.03 4.47
CA ASN A 76 -3.63 12.75 4.39
C ASN A 76 -2.51 11.80 3.95
N TYR A 77 -2.43 10.64 4.58
CA TYR A 77 -1.48 9.60 4.18
C TYR A 77 -1.74 9.12 2.74
N ALA A 78 -3.00 8.90 2.35
CA ALA A 78 -3.35 8.41 1.02
C ALA A 78 -2.90 9.40 -0.07
N ASN A 79 -3.17 10.70 0.13
CA ASN A 79 -2.72 11.77 -0.76
C ASN A 79 -1.19 11.91 -0.80
N GLU A 80 -0.53 11.83 0.36
CA GLU A 80 0.94 11.86 0.43
C GLU A 80 1.57 10.70 -0.36
N VAL A 81 1.05 9.48 -0.20
CA VAL A 81 1.52 8.31 -0.96
C VAL A 81 1.24 8.48 -2.46
N ALA A 82 0.04 8.91 -2.86
CA ALA A 82 -0.29 9.10 -4.26
C ALA A 82 0.66 10.11 -4.94
N GLN A 83 0.92 11.24 -4.26
CA GLN A 83 1.82 12.26 -4.75
C GLN A 83 3.27 11.75 -4.83
N ASN A 84 3.77 11.05 -3.81
CA ASN A 84 5.12 10.49 -3.83
C ASN A 84 5.27 9.40 -4.90
N ILE A 85 4.25 8.58 -5.15
CA ILE A 85 4.25 7.63 -6.27
C ILE A 85 4.35 8.40 -7.58
N LYS A 86 3.54 9.43 -7.80
CA LYS A 86 3.63 10.28 -9.01
C LYS A 86 5.03 10.83 -9.22
N GLU A 87 5.68 11.34 -8.18
CA GLU A 87 6.97 12.02 -8.27
C GLU A 87 8.17 11.07 -8.35
N HIS A 88 8.06 9.87 -7.79
CA HIS A 88 9.22 9.00 -7.56
C HIS A 88 9.08 7.59 -8.12
N LYS A 89 8.02 7.29 -8.88
CA LYS A 89 7.78 5.96 -9.44
C LYS A 89 8.99 5.39 -10.17
N ASP A 90 9.68 6.17 -11.00
CA ASP A 90 10.80 5.68 -11.78
C ASP A 90 11.98 5.25 -10.88
N HIS A 91 12.31 6.06 -9.87
CA HIS A 91 13.33 5.70 -8.89
C HIS A 91 12.94 4.47 -8.06
N ILE A 92 11.66 4.35 -7.68
CA ILE A 92 11.13 3.16 -7.00
C ILE A 92 11.30 1.92 -7.89
N ASP A 93 10.96 2.02 -9.18
CA ASP A 93 11.07 0.92 -10.14
C ASP A 93 12.53 0.52 -10.40
N GLU A 94 13.45 1.48 -10.43
CA GLU A 94 14.88 1.23 -10.53
C GLU A 94 15.40 0.44 -9.32
N LEU A 95 14.98 0.81 -8.10
CA LEU A 95 15.34 0.09 -6.89
C LEU A 95 14.79 -1.34 -6.91
N ILE A 96 13.53 -1.53 -7.32
CA ILE A 96 12.95 -2.87 -7.46
C ILE A 96 13.79 -3.71 -8.43
N ASN A 97 14.10 -3.19 -9.62
CA ASN A 97 14.91 -3.90 -10.61
C ASN A 97 16.32 -4.22 -10.12
N LYS A 98 16.94 -3.31 -9.35
CA LYS A 98 18.29 -3.49 -8.78
C LYS A 98 18.33 -4.70 -7.83
N TYR A 99 17.31 -4.90 -7.00
CA TYR A 99 17.31 -5.97 -5.99
C TYR A 99 16.56 -7.23 -6.39
N ALA A 100 15.70 -7.18 -7.41
CA ALA A 100 14.94 -8.34 -7.89
C ALA A 100 15.79 -9.36 -8.69
N LYS A 101 17.10 -9.45 -8.46
CA LYS A 101 18.12 -10.33 -9.11
C LYS A 101 17.53 -11.38 -10.07
N ASN A 102 17.73 -11.19 -11.38
CA ASN A 102 17.23 -12.02 -12.50
C ASN A 102 15.72 -11.93 -12.82
N TRP A 103 14.94 -11.11 -12.10
CA TRP A 103 13.54 -10.82 -12.40
C TRP A 103 13.42 -9.39 -12.90
N THR A 104 12.95 -9.22 -14.13
CA THR A 104 12.59 -7.89 -14.62
C THR A 104 11.22 -7.51 -14.07
N ILE A 105 11.02 -6.24 -13.73
CA ILE A 105 9.75 -5.70 -13.24
C ILE A 105 8.54 -6.11 -14.13
N ASN A 106 8.77 -6.27 -15.43
CA ASN A 106 7.77 -6.67 -16.42
C ASN A 106 7.26 -8.11 -16.28
N ARG A 107 8.02 -8.98 -15.59
CA ARG A 107 7.64 -10.39 -15.33
C ARG A 107 7.08 -10.60 -13.93
N MET A 108 7.03 -9.56 -13.11
CA MET A 108 6.51 -9.64 -11.76
C MET A 108 4.98 -9.66 -11.78
N ALA A 109 4.36 -10.39 -10.85
CA ALA A 109 2.94 -10.29 -10.63
C ALA A 109 2.60 -8.82 -10.29
N LYS A 110 1.54 -8.28 -10.92
CA LYS A 110 1.20 -6.86 -10.78
C LYS A 110 0.85 -6.48 -9.35
N VAL A 111 0.28 -7.40 -8.58
CA VAL A 111 -0.02 -7.21 -7.15
C VAL A 111 1.27 -7.12 -6.33
N ASP A 112 2.22 -8.05 -6.51
CA ASP A 112 3.54 -8.00 -5.85
C ASP A 112 4.24 -6.67 -6.12
N LEU A 113 4.16 -6.20 -7.37
CA LEU A 113 4.75 -4.94 -7.79
C LEU A 113 4.09 -3.74 -7.10
N ALA A 114 2.75 -3.71 -7.01
CA ALA A 114 2.04 -2.65 -6.31
C ALA A 114 2.40 -2.61 -4.81
N ILE A 115 2.52 -3.77 -4.17
CA ILE A 115 2.95 -3.89 -2.76
C ILE A 115 4.38 -3.35 -2.59
N LEU A 116 5.32 -3.75 -3.45
CA LEU A 116 6.70 -3.26 -3.39
C LEU A 116 6.76 -1.75 -3.59
N ARG A 117 6.02 -1.21 -4.57
CA ARG A 117 5.99 0.23 -4.83
C ARG A 117 5.47 1.01 -3.64
N LEU A 118 4.36 0.58 -3.05
CA LEU A 118 3.80 1.19 -1.84
C LEU A 118 4.81 1.16 -0.69
N ALA A 119 5.38 -0.01 -0.41
CA ALA A 119 6.30 -0.19 0.72
C ALA A 119 7.60 0.62 0.55
N ILE A 120 8.18 0.64 -0.64
CA ILE A 120 9.38 1.43 -0.93
C ILE A 120 9.07 2.92 -0.88
N CYS A 121 7.90 3.34 -1.37
CA CYS A 121 7.44 4.71 -1.23
C CYS A 121 7.35 5.12 0.24
N GLU A 122 6.75 4.28 1.08
CA GLU A 122 6.70 4.54 2.52
C GLU A 122 8.09 4.65 3.15
N ILE A 123 8.99 3.72 2.82
CA ILE A 123 10.33 3.64 3.40
C ILE A 123 11.17 4.89 3.07
N LEU A 124 11.01 5.45 1.88
CA LEU A 124 11.88 6.52 1.38
C LEU A 124 11.28 7.91 1.51
N TYR A 125 9.96 8.04 1.40
CA TYR A 125 9.31 9.34 1.19
C TYR A 125 8.23 9.67 2.23
N VAL A 126 7.87 8.73 3.11
CA VAL A 126 6.83 8.93 4.13
C VAL A 126 7.46 8.88 5.52
N SER A 127 7.91 10.04 6.00
CA SER A 127 8.75 10.18 7.21
C SER A 127 8.11 9.73 8.53
N ASN A 128 6.77 9.63 8.57
CA ASN A 128 6.01 9.28 9.78
C ASN A 128 5.78 7.76 9.94
N VAL A 129 6.24 6.92 9.00
CA VAL A 129 6.12 5.46 9.08
C VAL A 129 7.50 4.82 9.28
N PRO A 130 7.75 4.11 10.40
CA PRO A 130 9.00 3.41 10.59
C PRO A 130 9.21 2.33 9.53
N THR A 131 10.40 2.24 8.95
CA THR A 131 10.78 1.26 7.91
C THR A 131 10.36 -0.17 8.25
N LYS A 132 10.58 -0.61 9.49
CA LYS A 132 10.20 -1.97 9.95
C LYS A 132 8.69 -2.19 9.89
N VAL A 133 7.88 -1.16 10.15
CA VAL A 133 6.42 -1.24 10.03
C VAL A 133 6.04 -1.38 8.57
N SER A 134 6.56 -0.55 7.66
CA SER A 134 6.28 -0.66 6.22
C SER A 134 6.60 -2.05 5.66
N ILE A 135 7.74 -2.62 6.05
CA ILE A 135 8.13 -3.99 5.65
C ILE A 135 7.14 -5.03 6.17
N ASN A 136 6.80 -4.98 7.46
CA ASN A 136 5.87 -5.94 8.06
C ASN A 136 4.48 -5.86 7.41
N GLU A 137 3.95 -4.66 7.18
CA GLU A 137 2.64 -4.47 6.56
C GLU A 137 2.63 -4.96 5.10
N ALA A 138 3.70 -4.72 4.35
CA ALA A 138 3.85 -5.26 2.99
C ALA A 138 3.82 -6.79 2.97
N ILE A 139 4.46 -7.43 3.95
CA ILE A 139 4.45 -8.89 4.11
C ILE A 139 3.05 -9.39 4.44
N GLU A 140 2.34 -8.76 5.38
CA GLU A 140 0.97 -9.16 5.73
C GLU A 140 0.00 -8.99 4.55
N ILE A 141 0.09 -7.89 3.79
CA ILE A 141 -0.72 -7.71 2.58
C ILE A 141 -0.40 -8.80 1.55
N SER A 142 0.88 -9.15 1.35
CA SER A 142 1.26 -10.17 0.37
C SER A 142 0.69 -11.56 0.69
N LYS A 143 0.51 -11.90 1.97
CA LYS A 143 -0.12 -13.17 2.37
C LYS A 143 -1.59 -13.24 2.01
N LEU A 144 -2.26 -12.10 1.85
CA LEU A 144 -3.69 -12.01 1.52
C LEU A 144 -3.95 -12.01 0.02
N TYR A 145 -3.04 -11.43 -0.78
CA TYR A 145 -3.28 -11.15 -2.20
C TYR A 145 -2.34 -11.86 -3.18
N CYS A 146 -1.25 -12.47 -2.69
CA CYS A 146 -0.21 -13.04 -3.54
C CYS A 146 -0.05 -14.54 -3.31
N ASP A 147 0.90 -15.15 -4.02
CA ASP A 147 1.22 -16.57 -3.84
C ASP A 147 2.07 -16.81 -2.57
N ASP A 148 2.20 -18.07 -2.17
CA ASP A 148 2.93 -18.47 -0.96
C ASP A 148 4.42 -18.10 -0.97
N LYS A 149 5.00 -17.76 -2.13
CA LYS A 149 6.41 -17.40 -2.29
C LYS A 149 6.60 -15.87 -2.19
N SER A 150 5.60 -15.08 -2.55
CA SER A 150 5.65 -13.61 -2.55
C SER A 150 6.05 -12.99 -1.20
N PRO A 151 5.55 -13.42 -0.02
CA PRO A 151 5.97 -12.84 1.26
C PRO A 151 7.48 -12.90 1.50
N LYS A 152 8.11 -14.04 1.17
CA LYS A 152 9.55 -14.23 1.32
C LYS A 152 10.32 -13.38 0.31
N PHE A 153 9.83 -13.31 -0.92
CA PHE A 153 10.42 -12.52 -1.99
C PHE A 153 10.40 -11.02 -1.69
N ILE A 154 9.23 -10.48 -1.32
CA ILE A 154 9.02 -9.08 -0.96
C ILE A 154 9.90 -8.70 0.24
N ASN A 155 9.92 -9.52 1.30
CA ASN A 155 10.78 -9.28 2.45
C ASN A 155 12.27 -9.20 2.07
N GLY A 156 12.74 -10.06 1.16
CA GLY A 156 14.12 -10.05 0.68
C GLY A 156 14.50 -8.77 -0.06
N ILE A 157 13.62 -8.26 -0.93
CA ILE A 157 13.82 -7.00 -1.64
C ILE A 157 13.83 -5.82 -0.65
N LEU A 158 12.79 -5.70 0.17
CA LEU A 158 12.64 -4.56 1.07
C LEU A 158 13.74 -4.51 2.13
N GLY A 159 14.18 -5.67 2.64
CA GLY A 159 15.33 -5.75 3.56
C GLY A 159 16.64 -5.27 2.94
N SER A 160 16.85 -5.53 1.64
CA SER A 160 18.02 -5.05 0.90
C SER A 160 17.97 -3.52 0.71
N ILE A 161 16.80 -2.98 0.37
CA ILE A 161 16.59 -1.53 0.21
C ILE A 161 16.78 -0.80 1.54
N ALA A 162 16.17 -1.29 2.62
CA ALA A 162 16.28 -0.69 3.95
C ALA A 162 17.72 -0.65 4.47
N SER A 163 18.53 -1.65 4.11
CA SER A 163 19.94 -1.69 4.48
C SER A 163 20.78 -0.64 3.74
N GLU A 164 20.42 -0.31 2.49
CA GLU A 164 21.09 0.74 1.71
C GLU A 164 20.64 2.14 2.11
N SER A 165 19.36 2.33 2.43
CA SER A 165 18.84 3.64 2.87
C SER A 165 19.37 4.05 4.25
N SER A 166 19.70 3.09 5.12
CA SER A 166 20.29 3.35 6.44
C SER A 166 21.78 3.70 6.42
N GLN A 167 22.44 3.64 5.25
CA GLN A 167 23.86 3.96 5.05
C GLN A 167 24.11 5.37 4.51
N LYS A 168 23.05 6.17 4.33
CA LYS A 168 23.12 7.60 4.01
C LYS A 168 22.88 8.44 5.26
#